data_AF-A0A1T0CVG0-F1
#
_entry.id   AF-A0A1T0CVG0-F1
#
_cell.length_a   1.000
_cell.length_b   1.000
_cell.length_c   1.000
_cell.angle_alpha   90.00
_cell.angle_beta   90.00
_cell.angle_gamma   90.00
#
_symmetry.space_group_name_H-M   'P 1'
#
loop_
_entity.id
_entity.type
_entity.pdbx_description
1 polymer ?
#
loop_
_entity_poly.entity_id
_entity_poly.type
_entity_poly.pdbx_seq_one_letter_code
_entity_poly.pdbx_strand_id
1 'polypeptide(L)'
;ANLVQPQTLKRQMAFFMPNFDVDNFIWATGQWQDEHGCLYIGKMACFWAGNQDNSLYHHPVITPKLLKNLSIRNSKTFEKLFEYL
;
A
#
# COMPACT_ATOMS: atom_id res chain seq x y z
N ALA A 1 0.86 -31.84 -12.80
CA ALA A 1 0.18 -30.74 -12.09
C ALA A 1 0.87 -29.45 -12.48
N ASN A 2 0.17 -28.53 -13.15
CA ASN A 2 0.72 -27.21 -13.43
C ASN A 2 0.90 -26.51 -12.09
N LEU A 3 2.15 -26.32 -11.67
CA LEU A 3 2.48 -25.46 -10.54
C LEU A 3 2.08 -24.05 -10.96
N VAL A 4 0.94 -23.59 -10.46
CA VAL A 4 0.60 -22.16 -10.48
C VAL A 4 1.78 -21.48 -9.81
N GLN A 5 2.57 -20.74 -10.58
CA GLN A 5 3.62 -19.92 -9.99
C GLN A 5 2.95 -19.04 -8.94
N PRO A 6 3.47 -18.94 -7.71
CA PRO A 6 2.89 -18.05 -6.72
C PRO A 6 2.80 -16.67 -7.37
N GLN A 7 1.58 -16.15 -7.50
CA GLN A 7 1.37 -14.82 -8.05
C GLN A 7 2.29 -13.88 -7.28
N THR A 8 3.18 -13.20 -8.00
CA THR A 8 4.16 -12.34 -7.35
C THR A 8 3.42 -11.13 -6.82
N LEU A 9 3.19 -11.11 -5.51
CA LEU A 9 2.52 -10.00 -4.85
C LEU A 9 3.35 -8.72 -4.99
N LYS A 10 2.70 -7.66 -5.45
CA LYS A 10 3.22 -6.30 -5.46
C LYS A 10 3.16 -5.75 -4.04
N ARG A 11 4.35 -5.57 -3.46
CA ARG A 11 4.53 -5.02 -2.11
C ARG A 11 4.83 -3.53 -2.18
N GLN A 12 3.98 -2.72 -1.57
CA GLN A 12 4.06 -1.27 -1.57
C GLN A 12 3.89 -0.72 -0.16
N MET A 13 4.53 0.40 0.12
CA MET A 13 4.38 1.17 1.34
C MET A 13 3.95 2.58 0.96
N ALA A 14 2.96 3.15 1.65
CA ALA A 14 2.59 4.55 1.48
C ALA A 14 2.85 5.29 2.79
N PHE A 15 3.86 6.15 2.81
CA PHE A 15 4.11 7.03 3.94
C PHE A 15 3.11 8.17 3.97
N PHE A 16 2.61 8.49 5.16
CA PHE A 16 1.68 9.57 5.40
C PHE A 16 2.45 10.88 5.45
N MET A 17 2.11 11.81 4.55
CA MET A 17 2.67 13.16 4.58
C MET A 17 2.06 13.96 5.75
N PRO A 18 2.68 15.08 6.17
CA PRO A 18 2.09 15.95 7.19
C PRO A 18 0.65 16.33 6.86
N ASN A 19 -0.22 16.35 7.87
CA ASN A 19 -1.66 16.62 7.74
C ASN A 19 -2.45 15.57 6.93
N PHE A 20 -1.90 14.37 6.74
CA PHE A 20 -2.67 13.26 6.18
C PHE A 20 -3.79 12.84 7.13
N ASP A 21 -5.01 12.74 6.60
CA ASP A 21 -6.19 12.29 7.33
C ASP A 21 -6.19 10.77 7.45
N VAL A 22 -5.46 10.27 8.45
CA VAL A 22 -5.28 8.84 8.71
C VAL A 22 -6.61 8.16 9.05
N ASP A 23 -7.50 8.83 9.79
CA ASP A 23 -8.76 8.24 10.24
C ASP A 23 -9.71 8.01 9.07
N ASN A 24 -9.87 9.02 8.19
CA ASN A 24 -10.65 8.86 6.97
C ASN A 24 -10.01 7.81 6.03
N PHE A 25 -8.68 7.74 5.98
CA PHE A 25 -7.99 6.69 5.23
C PHE A 25 -8.31 5.30 5.77
N ILE A 26 -8.20 5.08 7.08
CA ILE A 26 -8.53 3.80 7.73
C ILE A 26 -9.99 3.44 7.44
N TRP A 27 -10.91 4.39 7.62
CA TRP A 27 -12.33 4.16 7.33
C TRP A 27 -12.56 3.74 5.88
N ALA A 28 -11.96 4.46 4.92
CA ALA A 28 -12.14 4.19 3.50
C ALA A 28 -11.42 2.90 3.03
N THR A 29 -10.40 2.46 3.78
CA THR A 29 -9.55 1.30 3.43
C THR A 29 -9.80 0.05 4.25
N GLY A 30 -10.66 0.12 5.27
CA GLY A 30 -10.89 -0.97 6.23
C GLY A 30 -11.44 -2.26 5.63
N GLN A 31 -11.96 -2.23 4.40
CA GLN A 31 -12.50 -3.40 3.69
C GLN A 31 -11.53 -4.00 2.66
N TRP A 32 -10.32 -3.47 2.52
CA TRP A 32 -9.39 -3.91 1.46
C TRP A 32 -8.65 -5.22 1.77
N GLN A 33 -8.92 -5.84 2.92
CA GLN A 33 -8.37 -7.16 3.22
C GLN A 33 -9.26 -8.23 2.60
N ASP A 34 -8.76 -8.89 1.55
CA ASP A 34 -9.45 -9.93 0.80
C ASP A 34 -8.49 -11.02 0.30
N GLU A 35 -8.96 -11.91 -0.59
CA GLU A 35 -8.15 -12.99 -1.16
C GLU A 35 -7.07 -12.51 -2.16
N HIS A 36 -7.10 -11.23 -2.55
CA HIS A 36 -6.21 -10.65 -3.56
C HIS A 36 -5.24 -9.60 -3.00
N GLY A 37 -5.33 -9.28 -1.71
CA GLY A 37 -4.36 -8.44 -1.04
C GLY A 37 -4.58 -8.25 0.45
N CYS A 38 -3.54 -7.75 1.11
CA CYS A 38 -3.56 -7.39 2.50
C CYS A 38 -3.07 -5.96 2.72
N LEU A 39 -3.75 -5.25 3.62
CA LEU A 39 -3.43 -3.90 4.05
C LEU A 39 -3.15 -3.90 5.55
N TYR A 40 -1.99 -3.41 5.95
CA TYR A 40 -1.66 -3.09 7.33
C TYR A 40 -1.47 -1.58 7.47
N ILE A 41 -2.17 -0.97 8.41
CA ILE A 41 -2.10 0.48 8.64
C ILE A 41 -1.34 0.73 9.93
N GLY A 42 -0.14 1.30 9.81
CA GLY A 42 0.65 1.76 10.94
C GLY A 42 0.46 3.26 11.20
N LYS A 43 1.21 3.79 12.17
CA LYS A 43 1.11 5.20 12.57
C LYS A 43 1.58 6.19 11.50
N MET A 44 2.63 5.85 10.75
CA MET A 44 3.30 6.74 9.79
C MET A 44 3.19 6.29 8.34
N ALA A 45 2.71 5.07 8.11
CA ALA A 45 2.60 4.50 6.79
C ALA A 45 1.57 3.36 6.79
N CYS A 46 1.05 3.03 5.60
CA CYS A 46 0.41 1.76 5.36
C CYS A 46 1.29 0.85 4.49
N PHE A 47 1.13 -0.45 4.70
CA PHE A 47 1.79 -1.52 3.97
C PHE A 47 0.73 -2.29 3.21
N TRP A 48 0.95 -2.45 1.91
CA TRP A 48 0.08 -3.16 1.01
C TRP A 48 0.84 -4.29 0.33
N ALA A 49 0.26 -5.48 0.32
CA ALA A 49 0.71 -6.56 -0.54
C ALA A 49 -0.51 -7.08 -1.29
N GLY A 50 -0.56 -6.90 -2.61
CA GLY A 50 -1.66 -7.38 -3.42
C GLY A 50 -1.18 -7.87 -4.79
N ASN A 51 -2.07 -8.48 -5.55
CA ASN A 51 -1.77 -8.89 -6.92
C ASN A 51 -1.33 -7.71 -7.80
N GLN A 52 -0.67 -8.01 -8.92
CA GLN A 52 -0.02 -7.00 -9.76
C GLN A 52 -0.99 -5.89 -10.25
N ASP A 53 -2.24 -6.28 -10.49
CA ASP A 53 -3.34 -5.39 -10.91
C ASP A 53 -3.92 -4.57 -9.75
N ASN A 54 -3.80 -5.06 -8.51
CA ASN A 54 -4.28 -4.42 -7.30
C ASN A 54 -3.17 -3.60 -6.64
N SER A 55 -2.67 -2.57 -7.32
CA SER A 55 -1.70 -1.67 -6.70
C SER A 55 -2.38 -0.59 -5.88
N LEU A 56 -1.73 -0.12 -4.81
CA LEU A 56 -2.20 1.02 -4.00
C LEU A 56 -2.52 2.24 -4.88
N TYR A 57 -1.75 2.48 -5.93
CA TYR A 57 -1.94 3.62 -6.82
C TYR A 57 -3.23 3.55 -7.65
N HIS A 58 -3.71 2.34 -7.94
CA HIS A 58 -4.87 2.10 -8.81
C HIS A 58 -6.14 1.78 -8.02
N HIS A 59 -6.07 1.80 -6.69
CA HIS A 59 -7.22 1.48 -5.88
C HIS A 59 -8.30 2.57 -6.00
N PRO A 60 -9.59 2.26 -6.25
CA PRO A 60 -10.64 3.26 -6.50
C PRO A 60 -10.82 4.33 -5.41
N VAL A 61 -10.56 3.95 -4.17
CA VAL A 61 -10.64 4.83 -2.99
C VAL A 61 -9.45 5.80 -2.91
N ILE A 62 -8.35 5.53 -3.61
CA ILE A 62 -7.17 6.38 -3.66
C ILE A 62 -7.38 7.52 -4.65
N THR A 63 -8.04 8.57 -4.16
CA THR A 63 -8.32 9.77 -4.96
C THR A 63 -7.04 10.56 -5.26
N PRO A 64 -7.01 11.38 -6.33
CA PRO A 64 -5.88 12.27 -6.61
C PRO A 64 -5.52 13.21 -5.45
N LYS A 65 -6.51 13.65 -4.65
CA LYS A 65 -6.28 14.46 -3.46
C LYS A 65 -5.52 13.66 -2.39
N LEU A 66 -5.88 12.40 -2.20
CA LEU A 66 -5.24 11.51 -1.24
C LEU A 66 -3.82 11.12 -1.69
N LEU A 67 -3.63 10.85 -2.99
CA LEU A 67 -2.32 10.56 -3.58
C LEU A 67 -1.29 11.66 -3.34
N LYS A 68 -1.70 12.94 -3.41
CA LYS A 68 -0.80 14.08 -3.15
C LYS A 68 -0.26 14.10 -1.72
N ASN A 69 -0.96 13.47 -0.78
CA ASN A 69 -0.59 13.42 0.63
C ASN A 69 -0.01 12.04 1.03
N LEU A 70 0.33 11.20 0.05
CA LEU A 70 0.97 9.90 0.23
C LEU A 70 2.30 9.85 -0.52
N SER A 71 3.33 9.29 0.11
CA SER A 71 4.57 8.92 -0.56
C SER A 71 4.65 7.42 -0.74
N ILE A 72 4.23 6.93 -1.91
CA ILE A 72 4.19 5.50 -2.22
C ILE A 72 5.57 5.02 -2.70
N ARG A 73 6.07 3.92 -2.14
CA ARG A 73 7.33 3.26 -2.47
C ARG A 73 7.11 1.76 -2.63
N ASN A 74 7.93 1.11 -3.44
CA ASN A 74 7.98 -0.35 -3.48
C ASN A 74 8.84 -0.88 -2.32
N SER A 75 8.78 -2.19 -2.07
CA SER A 75 9.55 -2.82 -0.98
C SER A 75 11.06 -2.60 -1.09
N LYS A 76 11.65 -2.68 -2.28
CA LYS A 76 13.09 -2.47 -2.49
C LYS A 76 13.53 -1.06 -2.12
N THR A 77 12.72 -0.05 -2.45
CA THR A 77 13.02 1.33 -2.07
C THR A 77 12.82 1.55 -0.58
N PHE A 78 11.83 0.91 0.04
CA PHE A 78 11.64 0.97 1.49
C PHE A 78 12.84 0.39 2.23
N GLU A 79 13.30 -0.80 1.88
CA GLU A 79 14.49 -1.43 2.48
C GLU A 79 15.71 -0.49 2.40
N LYS A 80 15.97 0.08 1.23
CA LYS A 80 17.06 1.06 1.02
C LYS A 80 16.91 2.35 1.83
N LEU A 81 15.69 2.80 2.11
CA LEU A 81 15.48 3.98 2.96
C LEU A 81 15.94 3.70 4.39
N PHE A 82 15.69 2.50 4.91
CA PHE A 82 16.14 2.10 6.26
C PHE A 82 17.63 1.79 6.32
N GLU A 83 18.24 1.33 5.23
CA GLU A 83 19.71 1.22 5.16
C GLU A 83 20.40 2.60 5.21
N TYR A 84 19.71 3.67 4.82
CA TYR A 84 20.24 5.02 4.77
C TYR A 84 20.01 5.83 6.06
N LEU A 85 19.05 5.41 6.90
CA LEU A 85 18.71 6.04 8.18
C LEU A 85 19.57 5.48 9.32
#